data_AF-I6CUS8-F1
#
_entry.id   AF-I6CUS8-F1
#
_cell.length_a   1.000
_cell.length_b   1.000
_cell.length_c   1.000
_cell.angle_alpha   90.00
_cell.angle_beta   90.00
_cell.angle_gamma   90.00
#
_symmetry.space_group_name_H-M   'P 1'
#
loop_
_entity.id
_entity.type
_entity.pdbx_description
1 polymer ?
#
loop_
_entity_poly.entity_id
_entity_poly.type
_entity_poly.pdbx_seq_one_letter_code
_entity_poly.pdbx_strand_id
1 'polypeptide(L)'
;MGSTVLFKEGALTVNKGGISQGELTGGGNLNVTGGTLAIEGLNARYNALTSISPNAEVSLDNTQGLGRGNIANNGLLTLKNVTGELRNSISGKGIVSATARTDVELDGDNSRFGVKTYLNSHHQRDDGKQREFQPYIEANWINNSKVYAVKMNGQTVGREGARNLGEVRTGVEAKVNNNLSLWGNVGVQLGDKGYSDTQGMLGVKYSW
;
A
#
# COMPACT_ATOMS: atom_id res chain seq x y z
N MET A 1 -16.66 26.53 -8.08
CA MET A 1 -16.68 26.67 -6.60
C MET A 1 -16.80 25.26 -6.04
N GLY A 2 -15.87 24.83 -5.18
CA GLY A 2 -15.96 23.52 -4.50
C GLY A 2 -16.90 23.58 -3.29
N SER A 3 -17.32 22.42 -2.79
CA SER A 3 -18.05 22.29 -1.53
C SER A 3 -17.08 22.06 -0.36
N THR A 4 -17.44 22.49 0.85
CA THR A 4 -16.72 22.14 2.08
C THR A 4 -17.49 21.04 2.80
N VAL A 5 -16.80 19.95 3.15
CA VAL A 5 -17.39 18.87 3.95
C VAL A 5 -16.78 18.91 5.36
N LEU A 6 -17.65 19.08 6.37
CA LEU A 6 -17.27 19.16 7.78
C LEU A 6 -17.88 17.99 8.56
N PHE A 7 -17.03 17.19 9.19
CA PHE A 7 -17.44 15.93 9.83
C PHE A 7 -17.87 16.07 11.29
N LYS A 8 -17.36 17.07 12.03
CA LYS A 8 -17.67 17.31 13.46
C LYS A 8 -17.68 16.03 14.33
N GLU A 9 -16.66 15.18 14.20
CA GLU A 9 -16.55 13.87 14.87
C GLU A 9 -17.53 12.78 14.39
N GLY A 10 -18.34 13.07 13.37
CA GLY A 10 -19.20 12.11 12.69
C GLY A 10 -18.46 11.22 11.69
N ALA A 11 -19.22 10.33 11.03
CA ALA A 11 -18.69 9.41 10.03
C ALA A 11 -19.35 9.63 8.66
N LEU A 12 -18.55 9.64 7.60
CA LEU A 12 -19.01 9.54 6.22
C LEU A 12 -18.59 8.20 5.64
N THR A 13 -19.51 7.53 4.95
CA THR A 13 -19.21 6.28 4.25
C THR A 13 -19.35 6.50 2.75
N VAL A 14 -18.30 6.18 2.01
CA VAL A 14 -18.23 6.18 0.55
C VAL A 14 -18.15 4.73 0.07
N ASN A 15 -19.18 4.23 -0.61
CA ASN A 15 -19.29 2.82 -0.98
C ASN A 15 -19.15 2.53 -2.49
N LYS A 16 -19.10 3.58 -3.32
CA LYS A 16 -19.01 3.49 -4.78
C LYS A 16 -17.92 4.38 -5.36
N GLY A 17 -17.01 4.88 -4.53
CA GLY A 17 -15.99 5.85 -4.94
C GLY A 17 -16.58 7.24 -5.27
N GLY A 18 -15.82 8.00 -6.08
CA GLY A 18 -16.17 9.36 -6.51
C GLY A 18 -14.92 10.24 -6.64
N ILE A 19 -15.12 11.54 -6.88
CA ILE A 19 -14.05 12.54 -6.90
C ILE A 19 -14.40 13.64 -5.88
N SER A 20 -13.47 13.94 -4.99
CA SER A 20 -13.53 15.07 -4.07
C SER A 20 -12.58 16.17 -4.54
N GLN A 21 -13.13 17.26 -5.08
CA GLN A 21 -12.39 18.45 -5.53
C GLN A 21 -12.55 19.66 -4.60
N GLY A 22 -13.19 19.46 -3.44
CA GLY A 22 -13.45 20.49 -2.43
C GLY A 22 -12.53 20.38 -1.22
N GLU A 23 -12.68 21.31 -0.27
CA GLU A 23 -11.95 21.27 1.01
C GLU A 23 -12.65 20.32 1.99
N LEU A 24 -11.92 19.31 2.46
CA LEU A 24 -12.29 18.49 3.61
C LEU A 24 -11.75 19.15 4.89
N THR A 25 -12.58 19.19 5.94
CA THR A 25 -12.19 19.79 7.21
C THR A 25 -12.88 19.12 8.41
N GLY A 26 -12.29 19.27 9.60
CA GLY A 26 -12.78 18.66 10.83
C GLY A 26 -12.24 17.25 11.10
N GLY A 27 -12.64 16.68 12.24
CA GLY A 27 -12.31 15.33 12.69
C GLY A 27 -13.49 14.36 12.57
N GLY A 28 -13.27 13.08 12.89
CA GLY A 28 -14.25 12.00 12.74
C GLY A 28 -13.72 10.86 11.87
N ASN A 29 -14.59 10.24 11.08
CA ASN A 29 -14.25 9.08 10.24
C ASN A 29 -14.63 9.28 8.77
N LEU A 30 -13.71 8.93 7.88
CA LEU A 30 -13.99 8.69 6.46
C LEU A 30 -13.82 7.20 6.16
N ASN A 31 -14.93 6.52 5.87
CA ASN A 31 -14.95 5.10 5.58
C ASN A 31 -15.13 4.88 4.08
N VAL A 32 -14.10 4.43 3.39
CA VAL A 32 -14.18 4.07 1.97
C VAL A 32 -14.32 2.55 1.88
N THR A 33 -15.54 2.10 1.61
CA THR A 33 -15.92 0.69 1.68
C THR A 33 -15.98 0.00 0.32
N GLY A 34 -15.97 0.76 -0.77
CA GLY A 34 -15.91 0.24 -2.13
C GLY A 34 -15.71 1.33 -3.19
N GLY A 35 -15.25 0.93 -4.37
CA GLY A 35 -14.91 1.81 -5.48
C GLY A 35 -13.65 2.66 -5.23
N THR A 36 -13.34 3.53 -6.18
CA THR A 36 -12.19 4.45 -6.10
C THR A 36 -12.65 5.85 -5.72
N LEU A 37 -12.21 6.34 -4.55
CA LEU A 37 -12.37 7.73 -4.15
C LEU A 37 -11.10 8.50 -4.50
N ALA A 38 -11.16 9.35 -5.53
CA ALA A 38 -10.11 10.32 -5.81
C ALA A 38 -10.29 11.55 -4.92
N ILE A 39 -9.23 11.96 -4.22
CA ILE A 39 -9.20 13.22 -3.47
C ILE A 39 -8.16 14.10 -4.13
N GLU A 40 -8.65 15.21 -4.68
CA GLU A 40 -7.86 16.18 -5.43
C GLU A 40 -7.64 17.42 -4.59
N GLY A 41 -6.37 17.79 -4.42
CA GLY A 41 -5.95 18.99 -3.71
C GLY A 41 -5.62 18.81 -2.22
N LEU A 42 -5.30 19.94 -1.60
CA LEU A 42 -4.77 20.05 -0.24
C LEU A 42 -5.89 20.13 0.81
N ASN A 43 -5.88 19.25 1.81
CA ASN A 43 -6.82 19.26 2.93
C ASN A 43 -6.11 19.38 4.29
N ALA A 44 -5.24 20.38 4.44
CA ALA A 44 -4.35 20.54 5.60
C ALA A 44 -5.06 20.66 6.97
N ARG A 45 -6.34 21.06 6.99
CA ARG A 45 -7.16 21.21 8.20
C ARG A 45 -8.01 19.97 8.51
N TYR A 46 -7.94 18.96 7.65
CA TYR A 46 -8.65 17.72 7.85
C TYR A 46 -7.91 16.81 8.83
N ASN A 47 -8.62 16.20 9.76
CA ASN A 47 -8.03 15.36 10.81
C ASN A 47 -8.95 14.18 11.20
N ALA A 48 -9.47 13.47 10.20
CA ALA A 48 -10.29 12.29 10.42
C ALA A 48 -9.49 10.99 10.26
N LEU A 49 -9.89 9.95 10.99
CA LEU A 49 -9.45 8.59 10.71
C LEU A 49 -10.02 8.14 9.36
N THR A 50 -9.14 7.82 8.42
CA THR A 50 -9.54 7.26 7.12
C THR A 50 -9.42 5.75 7.16
N SER A 51 -10.51 5.04 6.88
CA SER A 51 -10.53 3.57 6.78
C SER A 51 -10.80 3.14 5.34
N ILE A 52 -9.90 2.34 4.76
CA ILE A 52 -10.01 1.83 3.39
C ILE A 52 -10.21 0.31 3.46
N SER A 53 -11.37 -0.17 3.01
CA SER A 53 -11.70 -1.60 3.00
C SER A 53 -11.00 -2.37 1.87
N PRO A 54 -10.88 -3.70 1.94
CA PRO A 54 -10.15 -4.52 0.94
C PRO A 54 -10.52 -4.32 -0.53
N ASN A 55 -11.77 -3.93 -0.82
CA ASN A 55 -12.27 -3.73 -2.18
C ASN A 55 -12.43 -2.24 -2.54
N ALA A 56 -11.75 -1.36 -1.80
CA ALA A 56 -11.81 0.08 -1.98
C ALA A 56 -10.43 0.63 -2.32
N GLU A 57 -10.44 1.74 -3.06
CA GLU A 57 -9.26 2.53 -3.37
C GLU A 57 -9.46 3.97 -2.93
N VAL A 58 -8.41 4.58 -2.36
CA VAL A 58 -8.29 6.03 -2.24
C VAL A 58 -7.11 6.49 -3.06
N SER A 59 -7.32 7.43 -3.98
CA SER A 59 -6.25 8.02 -4.79
C SER A 59 -6.03 9.46 -4.37
N LEU A 60 -4.78 9.83 -4.09
CA LEU A 60 -4.36 11.17 -3.73
C LEU A 60 -3.44 11.75 -4.81
N ASP A 61 -3.64 13.02 -5.13
CA ASP A 61 -2.73 13.84 -5.95
C ASP A 61 -1.90 14.84 -5.10
N ASN A 62 -2.11 14.83 -3.78
CA ASN A 62 -1.42 15.67 -2.82
C ASN A 62 -1.12 14.89 -1.53
N THR A 63 0.07 15.06 -0.94
CA THR A 63 0.46 14.34 0.29
C THR A 63 -0.44 14.65 1.48
N GLN A 64 -1.07 15.82 1.49
CA GLN A 64 -1.98 16.26 2.55
C GLN A 64 -3.44 16.17 2.11
N GLY A 65 -3.76 15.37 1.08
CA GLY A 65 -5.12 15.16 0.59
C GLY A 65 -6.05 14.54 1.65
N LEU A 66 -5.53 13.67 2.53
CA LEU A 66 -6.26 13.15 3.70
C LEU A 66 -5.94 13.92 5.00
N GLY A 67 -5.28 15.07 4.90
CA GLY A 67 -4.92 15.88 6.05
C GLY A 67 -3.94 15.18 6.99
N ARG A 68 -4.21 15.19 8.30
CA ARG A 68 -3.28 14.69 9.34
C ARG A 68 -3.75 13.46 10.12
N GLY A 69 -4.99 13.01 9.90
CA GLY A 69 -5.53 11.87 10.63
C GLY A 69 -4.89 10.53 10.22
N ASN A 70 -5.02 9.50 11.05
CA ASN A 70 -4.45 8.19 10.72
C ASN A 70 -5.15 7.55 9.51
N ILE A 71 -4.45 6.66 8.82
CA ILE A 71 -4.99 5.86 7.72
C ILE A 71 -4.94 4.38 8.11
N ALA A 72 -6.12 3.76 8.22
CA ALA A 72 -6.28 2.31 8.34
C ALA A 72 -6.56 1.72 6.95
N ASN A 73 -5.50 1.32 6.25
CA ASN A 73 -5.56 0.81 4.89
C ASN A 73 -5.58 -0.73 4.87
N ASN A 74 -6.73 -1.31 4.52
CA ASN A 74 -6.85 -2.73 4.18
C ASN A 74 -7.12 -2.96 2.69
N GLY A 75 -7.30 -1.89 1.90
CA GLY A 75 -7.50 -1.91 0.45
C GLY A 75 -6.29 -1.34 -0.29
N LEU A 76 -6.53 -0.35 -1.15
CA LEU A 76 -5.49 0.34 -1.92
C LEU A 76 -5.47 1.84 -1.60
N LEU A 77 -4.30 2.36 -1.23
CA LEU A 77 -4.03 3.80 -1.20
C LEU A 77 -3.07 4.13 -2.34
N THR A 78 -3.52 4.92 -3.32
CA THR A 78 -2.72 5.31 -4.48
C THR A 78 -2.21 6.74 -4.28
N LEU A 79 -0.90 6.94 -4.41
CA LEU A 79 -0.25 8.25 -4.49
C LEU A 79 0.13 8.48 -5.96
N LYS A 80 -0.52 9.45 -6.60
CA LYS A 80 -0.38 9.71 -8.04
C LYS A 80 0.19 11.10 -8.27
N ASN A 81 1.44 11.17 -8.75
CA ASN A 81 2.12 12.45 -8.99
C ASN A 81 2.22 13.32 -7.73
N VAL A 82 2.54 12.69 -6.60
CA VAL A 82 2.56 13.31 -5.28
C VAL A 82 4.01 13.61 -4.88
N THR A 83 4.27 14.79 -4.32
CA THR A 83 5.59 15.14 -3.77
C THR A 83 5.49 15.73 -2.37
N GLY A 84 6.49 15.46 -1.52
CA GLY A 84 6.62 16.01 -0.16
C GLY A 84 6.38 15.00 0.97
N GLU A 85 6.01 15.49 2.15
CA GLU A 85 5.82 14.63 3.34
C GLU A 85 4.39 14.09 3.46
N LEU A 86 4.26 12.77 3.52
CA LEU A 86 3.03 12.10 3.95
C LEU A 86 3.11 11.88 5.47
N ARG A 87 2.42 12.75 6.22
CA ARG A 87 2.48 12.81 7.68
C ARG A 87 1.54 11.83 8.40
N ASN A 88 0.67 11.16 7.65
CA ASN A 88 -0.29 10.23 8.23
C ASN A 88 0.44 8.96 8.70
N SER A 89 0.08 8.45 9.88
CA SER A 89 0.43 7.07 10.25
C SER A 89 -0.46 6.12 9.47
N ILE A 90 0.15 5.18 8.75
CA ILE A 90 -0.53 4.19 7.92
C ILE A 90 -0.42 2.82 8.60
N SER A 91 -1.56 2.17 8.74
CA SER A 91 -1.69 0.84 9.34
C SER A 91 -2.58 -0.07 8.49
N GLY A 92 -2.58 -1.36 8.78
CA GLY A 92 -3.42 -2.34 8.09
C GLY A 92 -2.62 -3.27 7.18
N LYS A 93 -3.33 -4.04 6.35
CA LYS A 93 -2.75 -5.06 5.45
C LYS A 93 -2.89 -4.70 3.97
N GLY A 94 -3.40 -3.51 3.67
CA GLY A 94 -3.58 -3.01 2.31
C GLY A 94 -2.28 -2.59 1.66
N ILE A 95 -2.37 -2.15 0.42
CA ILE A 95 -1.25 -1.71 -0.40
C ILE A 95 -1.23 -0.19 -0.43
N VAL A 96 -0.05 0.44 -0.28
CA VAL A 96 0.16 1.83 -0.74
C VAL A 96 0.97 1.78 -2.03
N SER A 97 0.39 2.30 -3.11
CA SER A 97 0.97 2.29 -4.45
C SER A 97 1.40 3.71 -4.82
N ALA A 98 2.70 3.92 -5.02
CA ALA A 98 3.23 5.16 -5.55
C ALA A 98 3.40 5.02 -7.07
N THR A 99 2.69 5.85 -7.83
CA THR A 99 2.71 5.84 -9.29
C THR A 99 3.16 7.21 -9.82
N ALA A 100 3.85 7.22 -10.97
CA ALA A 100 4.25 8.40 -11.74
C ALA A 100 4.92 9.55 -10.94
N ARG A 101 6.24 9.77 -11.10
CA ARG A 101 7.01 10.91 -10.51
C ARG A 101 6.72 11.20 -9.02
N THR A 102 6.27 10.20 -8.27
CA THR A 102 5.96 10.34 -6.85
C THR A 102 7.26 10.27 -6.05
N ASP A 103 7.53 11.31 -5.26
CA ASP A 103 8.70 11.43 -4.37
C ASP A 103 8.22 11.85 -2.98
N VAL A 104 8.10 10.88 -2.07
CA VAL A 104 7.39 11.05 -0.79
C VAL A 104 8.25 10.55 0.37
N GLU A 105 8.36 11.40 1.39
CA GLU A 105 8.93 11.06 2.68
C GLU A 105 7.81 10.66 3.65
N LEU A 106 7.97 9.53 4.34
CA LEU A 106 7.01 9.00 5.29
C LEU A 106 7.40 9.43 6.71
N ASP A 107 6.68 10.40 7.28
CA ASP A 107 6.97 11.00 8.60
C ASP A 107 6.14 10.39 9.76
N GLY A 108 5.13 9.55 9.44
CA GLY A 108 4.29 8.87 10.44
C GLY A 108 4.91 7.56 11.02
N ASP A 109 4.35 7.04 12.13
CA ASP A 109 4.67 5.68 12.63
C ASP A 109 4.13 4.63 11.64
N ASN A 110 5.01 4.23 10.72
CA ASN A 110 4.75 3.28 9.64
C ASN A 110 5.51 1.96 9.87
N SER A 111 5.63 1.54 11.14
CA SER A 111 6.40 0.36 11.57
C SER A 111 5.86 -1.01 11.11
N ARG A 112 4.76 -1.04 10.34
CA ARG A 112 4.16 -2.25 9.71
C ARG A 112 3.54 -1.89 8.37
N PHE A 113 4.33 -1.91 7.30
CA PHE A 113 3.85 -1.52 5.97
C PHE A 113 4.63 -2.21 4.83
N GLY A 114 4.00 -2.33 3.65
CA GLY A 114 4.56 -2.92 2.44
C GLY A 114 4.43 -2.00 1.22
N VAL A 115 5.55 -1.51 0.71
CA VAL A 115 5.65 -0.68 -0.51
C VAL A 115 5.84 -1.58 -1.72
N LYS A 116 5.04 -1.39 -2.78
CA LYS A 116 5.31 -1.96 -4.11
C LYS A 116 5.36 -0.84 -5.15
N THR A 117 6.41 -0.82 -5.96
CA THR A 117 6.57 0.15 -7.05
C THR A 117 6.94 -0.56 -8.36
N TYR A 118 6.44 -0.03 -9.48
CA TYR A 118 6.67 -0.54 -10.83
C TYR A 118 7.65 0.38 -11.56
N LEU A 119 8.63 -0.19 -12.25
CA LEU A 119 9.56 0.58 -13.07
C LEU A 119 9.01 0.66 -14.49
N ASN A 120 8.97 1.87 -15.05
CA ASN A 120 8.43 2.10 -16.38
C ASN A 120 9.44 1.61 -17.44
N SER A 121 9.22 0.43 -18.01
CA SER A 121 10.07 -0.14 -19.07
C SER A 121 9.34 -0.08 -20.41
N HIS A 122 9.37 1.08 -21.08
CA HIS A 122 8.90 1.19 -22.47
C HIS A 122 10.10 1.13 -23.42
N HIS A 123 10.14 0.14 -24.31
CA HIS A 123 11.20 -0.01 -25.31
C HIS A 123 10.61 0.20 -26.71
N GLN A 124 11.23 1.04 -27.56
CA GLN A 124 10.74 1.39 -28.91
C GLN A 124 10.51 0.19 -29.87
N ARG A 125 10.87 -1.03 -29.45
CA ARG A 125 10.74 -2.28 -30.21
C ARG A 125 9.41 -3.01 -29.94
N ASP A 126 8.65 -2.55 -28.94
CA ASP A 126 7.34 -3.09 -28.54
C ASP A 126 6.17 -2.20 -28.99
N ASP A 127 6.43 -1.06 -29.64
CA ASP A 127 5.39 -0.23 -30.27
C ASP A 127 4.63 -1.06 -31.32
N GLY A 128 3.32 -1.25 -31.09
CA GLY A 128 2.43 -2.05 -31.94
C GLY A 128 2.39 -3.55 -31.64
N LYS A 129 3.11 -4.06 -30.62
CA LYS A 129 3.06 -5.46 -30.19
C LYS A 129 2.35 -5.58 -28.83
N GLN A 130 1.51 -6.60 -28.65
CA GLN A 130 0.75 -6.84 -27.41
C GLN A 130 1.61 -7.37 -26.24
N ARG A 131 2.94 -7.23 -26.32
CA ARG A 131 3.86 -7.69 -25.29
C ARG A 131 4.13 -6.57 -24.31
N GLU A 132 3.75 -6.77 -23.06
CA GLU A 132 3.91 -5.80 -21.99
C GLU A 132 4.87 -6.36 -20.94
N PHE A 133 5.79 -5.53 -20.46
CA PHE A 133 6.83 -5.90 -19.50
C PHE A 133 6.76 -4.96 -18.30
N GLN A 134 6.46 -5.51 -17.13
CA GLN A 134 6.23 -4.76 -15.89
C GLN A 134 7.19 -5.24 -14.79
N PRO A 135 8.40 -4.68 -14.72
CA PRO A 135 9.31 -4.93 -13.61
C PRO A 135 8.81 -4.21 -12.35
N TYR A 136 8.99 -4.85 -11.20
CA TYR A 136 8.62 -4.28 -9.92
C TYR A 136 9.65 -4.59 -8.82
N ILE A 137 9.63 -3.74 -7.80
CA ILE A 137 10.26 -4.00 -6.51
C ILE A 137 9.23 -3.81 -5.41
N GLU A 138 9.28 -4.68 -4.42
CA GLU A 138 8.39 -4.75 -3.29
C GLU A 138 9.23 -4.84 -2.01
N ALA A 139 8.92 -4.03 -1.01
CA ALA A 139 9.57 -4.05 0.29
C ALA A 139 8.49 -4.08 1.38
N ASN A 140 8.47 -5.15 2.17
CA ASN A 140 7.52 -5.38 3.25
C ASN A 140 8.23 -5.37 4.59
N TRP A 141 7.69 -4.65 5.58
CA TRP A 141 8.16 -4.70 6.96
C TRP A 141 7.06 -5.23 7.87
N ILE A 142 7.32 -6.38 8.50
CA ILE A 142 6.39 -7.07 9.40
C ILE A 142 6.98 -7.06 10.82
N ASN A 143 6.34 -6.31 11.72
CA ASN A 143 6.62 -6.36 13.15
C ASN A 143 5.56 -7.24 13.84
N ASN A 144 5.96 -8.37 14.44
CA ASN A 144 5.04 -9.27 15.14
C ASN A 144 5.22 -9.16 16.67
N SER A 145 4.25 -8.56 17.36
CA SER A 145 4.36 -8.19 18.79
C SER A 145 4.00 -9.29 19.79
N LYS A 146 3.73 -10.53 19.35
CA LYS A 146 3.35 -11.63 20.26
C LYS A 146 4.17 -12.91 20.02
N VAL A 147 4.95 -13.28 21.04
CA VAL A 147 5.60 -14.59 21.14
C VAL A 147 4.60 -15.55 21.80
N TYR A 148 4.21 -16.61 21.10
CA TYR A 148 3.51 -17.73 21.75
C TYR A 148 4.53 -18.52 22.56
N ALA A 149 4.49 -18.37 23.89
CA ALA A 149 5.23 -19.22 24.81
C ALA A 149 4.29 -20.31 25.33
N VAL A 150 4.68 -21.58 25.19
CA VAL A 150 3.98 -22.70 25.82
C VAL A 150 4.70 -23.00 27.13
N LYS A 151 3.98 -22.95 28.25
CA LYS A 151 4.47 -23.43 29.55
C LYS A 151 4.17 -24.92 29.67
N MET A 152 5.19 -25.76 29.83
CA MET A 152 5.03 -27.17 30.18
C MET A 152 5.95 -27.48 31.37
N ASN A 153 5.40 -28.03 32.45
CA ASN A 153 6.15 -28.48 33.64
C ASN A 153 7.09 -27.42 34.26
N GLY A 154 6.68 -26.15 34.29
CA GLY A 154 7.46 -25.09 34.95
C GLY A 154 8.69 -24.57 34.18
N GLN A 155 9.00 -25.14 33.01
CA GLN A 155 9.99 -24.57 32.08
C GLN A 155 9.29 -23.80 30.96
N THR A 156 9.74 -22.58 30.72
CA THR A 156 9.28 -21.74 29.60
C THR A 156 10.12 -22.09 28.37
N VAL A 157 9.55 -22.83 27.41
CA VAL A 157 10.18 -23.03 26.10
C VAL A 157 9.65 -21.95 25.16
N GLY A 158 10.39 -20.85 25.06
CA GLY A 158 10.13 -19.82 24.05
C GLY A 158 10.79 -20.22 22.73
N ARG A 159 10.00 -20.45 21.67
CA ARG A 159 10.53 -20.45 20.31
C ARG A 159 10.77 -18.99 19.94
N GLU A 160 12.03 -18.57 19.91
CA GLU A 160 12.43 -17.22 19.52
C GLU A 160 12.24 -17.04 18.00
N GLY A 161 11.00 -16.89 17.55
CA GLY A 161 10.72 -16.44 16.18
C GLY A 161 11.21 -15.01 15.97
N ALA A 162 11.63 -14.70 14.74
CA ALA A 162 12.03 -13.36 14.33
C ALA A 162 10.92 -12.36 14.68
N ARG A 163 11.21 -11.38 15.55
CA ARG A 163 10.23 -10.42 16.07
C ARG A 163 9.96 -9.31 15.06
N ASN A 164 11.00 -8.92 14.34
CA ASN A 164 10.95 -8.07 13.15
C ASN A 164 11.40 -8.90 11.94
N LEU A 165 10.61 -8.86 10.86
CA LEU A 165 10.92 -9.49 9.58
C LEU A 165 10.74 -8.45 8.48
N GLY A 166 11.81 -8.11 7.79
CA GLY A 166 11.78 -7.37 6.53
C GLY A 166 11.82 -8.36 5.36
N GLU A 167 11.04 -8.12 4.31
CA GLU A 167 11.16 -8.83 3.03
C GLU A 167 11.39 -7.81 1.92
N VAL A 168 12.38 -8.06 1.07
CA VAL A 168 12.55 -7.34 -0.19
C VAL A 168 12.37 -8.34 -1.32
N ARG A 169 11.47 -8.06 -2.26
CA ARG A 169 11.21 -8.88 -3.44
C ARG A 169 11.35 -8.03 -4.70
N THR A 170 12.05 -8.57 -5.69
CA THR A 170 12.08 -8.00 -7.04
C THR A 170 11.57 -9.03 -8.03
N GLY A 171 10.83 -8.57 -9.02
CA GLY A 171 10.22 -9.46 -9.99
C GLY A 171 9.80 -8.77 -11.26
N VAL A 172 9.30 -9.59 -12.16
CA VAL A 172 8.87 -9.19 -13.48
C VAL A 172 7.62 -9.95 -13.85
N GLU A 173 6.68 -9.24 -14.44
CA GLU A 173 5.53 -9.81 -15.13
C GLU A 173 5.61 -9.46 -16.62
N ALA A 174 5.33 -10.44 -17.47
CA ALA A 174 5.36 -10.30 -18.92
C ALA A 174 4.10 -10.91 -19.53
N LYS A 175 3.31 -10.10 -20.23
CA LYS A 175 2.25 -10.59 -21.10
C LYS A 175 2.88 -10.98 -22.44
N VAL A 176 2.85 -12.26 -22.81
CA VAL A 176 3.45 -12.73 -24.07
C VAL A 176 2.47 -12.59 -25.23
N ASN A 177 1.21 -12.93 -24.99
CA ASN A 177 0.10 -12.70 -25.91
C ASN A 177 -1.22 -12.62 -25.10
N ASN A 178 -2.39 -12.59 -25.77
CA ASN A 178 -3.68 -12.47 -25.09
C ASN A 178 -4.05 -13.66 -24.18
N ASN A 179 -3.41 -14.81 -24.40
CA ASN A 179 -3.75 -16.06 -23.74
C ASN A 179 -2.61 -16.56 -22.84
N LEU A 180 -1.44 -15.92 -22.85
CA LEU A 180 -0.25 -16.39 -22.15
C LEU A 180 0.46 -15.23 -21.44
N SER A 181 0.68 -15.40 -20.14
CA SER A 181 1.48 -14.51 -19.29
C SER A 181 2.52 -15.32 -18.52
N LEU A 182 3.69 -14.73 -18.27
CA LEU A 182 4.75 -15.31 -17.46
C LEU A 182 5.15 -14.31 -16.38
N TRP A 183 5.56 -14.83 -15.23
CA TRP A 183 6.09 -14.02 -14.14
C TRP A 183 7.22 -14.74 -13.42
N GLY A 184 8.14 -13.96 -12.86
CA GLY A 184 9.24 -14.46 -12.06
C GLY A 184 9.62 -13.45 -10.98
N ASN A 185 10.03 -13.93 -9.81
CA ASN A 185 10.53 -13.06 -8.75
C ASN A 185 11.57 -13.76 -7.88
N VAL A 186 12.36 -12.95 -7.19
CA VAL A 186 13.26 -13.35 -6.12
C VAL A 186 13.00 -12.45 -4.92
N GLY A 187 12.91 -13.04 -3.73
CA GLY A 187 12.71 -12.34 -2.47
C GLY A 187 13.71 -12.78 -1.42
N VAL A 188 14.17 -11.82 -0.62
CA VAL A 188 15.01 -12.06 0.55
C VAL A 188 14.22 -11.61 1.78
N GLN A 189 14.06 -12.53 2.74
CA GLN A 189 13.51 -12.25 4.06
C GLN A 189 14.66 -12.11 5.06
N LEU A 190 14.65 -11.05 5.86
CA LEU A 190 15.65 -10.70 6.87
C LEU A 190 14.95 -10.53 8.22
N GLY A 191 15.36 -11.29 9.22
CA GLY A 191 14.76 -11.27 10.56
C GLY A 191 15.76 -11.08 11.69
N ASP A 192 15.26 -10.67 12.86
CA ASP A 192 16.08 -10.54 14.07
C ASP A 192 16.84 -11.85 14.38
N LYS A 193 18.05 -11.72 14.91
CA LYS A 193 19.01 -12.81 15.25
C LYS A 193 19.67 -13.50 14.04
N GLY A 194 19.77 -12.81 12.91
CA GLY A 194 20.53 -13.30 11.75
C GLY A 194 19.77 -14.31 10.89
N TYR A 195 18.44 -14.32 10.98
CA TYR A 195 17.61 -15.12 10.09
C TYR A 195 17.61 -14.48 8.69
N SER A 196 18.04 -15.24 7.68
CA SER A 196 17.91 -14.86 6.29
C SER A 196 17.40 -16.04 5.48
N ASP A 197 16.36 -15.82 4.68
CA ASP A 197 15.86 -16.80 3.72
C ASP A 197 15.75 -16.16 2.33
N THR A 198 16.19 -16.87 1.30
CA THR A 198 16.10 -16.40 -0.09
C THR A 198 15.22 -17.36 -0.87
N GLN A 199 14.14 -16.82 -1.43
CA GLN A 199 13.15 -17.58 -2.17
C GLN A 199 13.02 -17.05 -3.59
N GLY A 200 12.89 -17.96 -4.56
CA GLY A 200 12.66 -17.64 -5.96
C GLY A 200 11.42 -18.36 -6.46
N MET A 201 10.62 -17.68 -7.29
CA MET A 201 9.43 -18.24 -7.90
C MET A 201 9.39 -17.91 -9.39
N LEU A 202 8.89 -18.86 -10.18
CA LEU A 202 8.64 -18.72 -11.61
C LEU A 202 7.26 -19.31 -11.90
N GLY A 203 6.48 -18.63 -12.74
CA GLY A 203 5.12 -19.04 -13.06
C GLY A 203 4.73 -18.72 -14.50
N VAL A 204 3.81 -19.54 -15.02
CA VAL A 204 3.18 -19.38 -16.32
C VAL A 204 1.67 -19.44 -16.14
N LYS A 205 0.94 -18.54 -16.78
CA LYS A 205 -0.51 -18.52 -16.80
C LYS A 205 -1.01 -18.57 -18.23
N TYR A 206 -1.83 -19.57 -18.53
CA TYR A 206 -2.55 -19.70 -19.81
C TYR A 206 -4.05 -19.46 -19.59
N SER A 207 -4.73 -18.78 -20.51
CA SER A 207 -6.17 -18.51 -20.44
C SER A 207 -6.81 -18.82 -21.79
N TRP A 208 -7.84 -19.67 -21.78
CA TRP A 208 -8.59 -20.10 -22.96
C TRP A 208 -9.81 -19.21 -23.22
#